data_AF-A0AAU8N9U5-F1
#
_entry.id   AF-A0AAU8N9U5-F1
#
_cell.length_a   1.000
_cell.length_b   1.000
_cell.length_c   1.000
_cell.angle_alpha   90.00
_cell.angle_beta   90.00
_cell.angle_gamma   90.00
#
_symmetry.space_group_name_H-M   'P 1'
#
loop_
_entity.id
_entity.type
_entity.pdbx_description
1 polymer ?
#
loop_
_entity_poly.entity_id
_entity_poly.type
_entity_poly.pdbx_seq_one_letter_code
_entity_poly.pdbx_strand_id
1 'polypeptide(L)'
;MYFQADADIAHAWQKAQKTALTEKEIEWFKKLANHELKEKQYMDGGMPLRDPSTWNNDTKRFDPDPLKNAHDKANITDPNPTASFPGYDSGSDYIKHMDDGIDY
;
A
#
# COMPACT_ATOMS: atom_id res chain seq x y z
N MET A 1 -4.74 0.51 16.65
CA MET A 1 -4.69 0.59 15.17
C MET A 1 -3.41 1.32 14.83
N TYR A 2 -2.40 0.60 14.32
CA TYR A 2 -1.13 1.21 13.93
C TYR A 2 -1.26 1.67 12.47
N PHE A 3 -1.01 2.95 12.20
CA PHE A 3 -0.80 3.44 10.84
C PHE A 3 0.51 2.84 10.34
N GLN A 4 0.43 1.85 9.45
CA GLN A 4 1.61 1.31 8.79
C GLN A 4 1.84 2.18 7.56
N ALA A 5 2.73 3.17 7.71
CA ALA A 5 3.09 4.05 6.60
C ALA A 5 3.70 3.19 5.49
N ASP A 6 3.17 3.31 4.27
CA ASP A 6 3.80 2.64 3.13
C ASP A 6 5.01 3.46 2.68
N ALA A 7 6.19 2.98 3.06
CA ALA A 7 7.44 3.69 2.86
C ALA A 7 7.77 3.87 1.38
N ASP A 8 7.27 2.98 0.52
CA ASP A 8 7.43 3.08 -0.93
C ASP A 8 6.59 4.23 -1.53
N ILE A 9 5.35 4.43 -1.08
CA ILE A 9 4.48 5.55 -1.45
C ILE A 9 5.13 6.86 -1.00
N ALA A 10 5.66 6.89 0.23
CA ALA A 10 6.36 8.06 0.75
C ALA A 10 7.61 8.40 -0.09
N HIS A 11 8.43 7.40 -0.42
CA HIS A 11 9.61 7.57 -1.27
C HIS A 11 9.24 8.07 -2.66
N ALA A 12 8.24 7.42 -3.28
CA ALA A 12 7.72 7.76 -4.59
C ALA A 12 7.25 9.22 -4.63
N TRP A 13 6.48 9.64 -3.62
CA TRP A 13 5.98 11.01 -3.49
C TRP A 13 7.13 12.01 -3.37
N GLN A 14 8.11 11.75 -2.51
CA GLN A 14 9.27 12.62 -2.35
C GLN A 14 10.09 12.76 -3.63
N LYS A 15 10.23 11.68 -4.40
CA LYS A 15 10.92 11.70 -5.70
C LYS A 15 10.16 12.54 -6.73
N ALA A 16 8.84 12.37 -6.82
CA ALA A 16 7.98 13.12 -7.73
C ALA A 16 8.04 14.64 -7.50
N GLN A 17 8.24 15.07 -6.26
CA GLN A 17 8.38 16.49 -5.90
C GLN A 17 9.71 17.12 -6.35
N LYS A 18 10.75 16.29 -6.60
CA LYS A 18 12.12 16.77 -6.87
C LYS A 18 12.51 16.62 -8.34
N THR A 19 12.00 15.60 -9.01
CA THR A 19 12.42 15.22 -10.36
C THR A 19 11.26 14.68 -11.17
N ALA A 20 11.33 14.82 -12.50
CA ALA A 20 10.40 14.14 -13.40
C ALA A 20 10.51 12.62 -13.24
N LEU A 21 9.35 11.96 -13.11
CA LEU A 21 9.26 10.52 -13.01
C LEU A 21 9.47 9.87 -14.38
N THR A 22 10.09 8.68 -14.38
CA THR A 22 10.18 7.81 -15.55
C THR A 22 8.82 7.21 -15.88
N GLU A 23 8.65 6.70 -17.11
CA GLU A 23 7.40 6.08 -17.54
C GLU A 23 6.94 4.93 -16.62
N LYS A 24 7.87 4.11 -16.13
CA LYS A 24 7.57 3.01 -15.20
C LYS A 24 7.08 3.50 -13.85
N GLU A 25 7.65 4.57 -13.33
CA GLU A 25 7.23 5.17 -12.06
C GLU A 25 5.87 5.84 -12.18
N ILE A 26 5.61 6.51 -13.32
CA ILE A 26 4.30 7.06 -13.64
C ILE A 26 3.25 5.93 -13.75
N GLU A 27 3.58 4.83 -14.42
CA GLU A 27 2.69 3.67 -14.52
C GLU A 27 2.38 3.08 -13.15
N TRP A 28 3.39 2.96 -12.28
CA TRP A 28 3.20 2.50 -10.91
C TRP A 28 2.22 3.39 -10.14
N PHE A 29 2.40 4.72 -10.20
CA PHE A 29 1.49 5.68 -9.58
C PHE A 29 0.07 5.60 -10.13
N LYS A 30 -0.08 5.43 -11.46
CA LYS A 30 -1.39 5.28 -12.09
C LYS A 30 -2.11 4.02 -11.61
N LYS A 31 -1.40 2.90 -11.48
CA LYS A 31 -1.95 1.65 -10.94
C LYS A 31 -2.39 1.82 -9.50
N LEU A 32 -1.53 2.39 -8.66
CA LEU A 32 -1.87 2.70 -7.27
C LEU A 32 -3.10 3.60 -7.20
N ALA A 33 -3.10 4.73 -7.90
CA ALA A 33 -4.23 5.67 -7.89
C ALA A 33 -5.54 5.03 -8.36
N ASN A 34 -5.49 4.20 -9.41
CA ASN A 34 -6.68 3.49 -9.89
C ASN A 34 -7.23 2.51 -8.84
N HIS A 35 -6.34 1.77 -8.15
CA HIS A 35 -6.73 0.87 -7.07
C HIS A 35 -7.39 1.64 -5.91
N GLU A 36 -6.73 2.68 -5.39
CA GLU A 36 -7.22 3.48 -4.27
C GLU A 36 -8.56 4.17 -4.60
N LEU A 37 -8.72 4.69 -5.82
CA LEU A 37 -9.98 5.28 -6.27
C LEU A 37 -11.09 4.23 -6.40
N LYS A 38 -10.77 3.02 -6.86
CA LYS A 38 -11.74 1.92 -6.95
C LYS A 38 -12.17 1.44 -5.57
N GLU A 39 -11.23 1.30 -4.64
CA GLU A 39 -11.50 0.97 -3.25
C GLU A 39 -12.42 2.01 -2.62
N LYS A 40 -12.08 3.30 -2.79
CA LYS A 40 -12.92 4.41 -2.32
C LYS A 40 -14.34 4.36 -2.89
N GLN A 41 -14.52 4.01 -4.16
CA GLN A 41 -15.87 3.87 -4.75
C GLN A 41 -16.71 2.81 -4.02
N TYR A 42 -16.11 1.70 -3.61
CA TYR A 42 -16.81 0.68 -2.81
C TYR A 42 -17.09 1.17 -1.39
N MET A 43 -16.15 1.90 -0.78
CA MET A 43 -16.32 2.48 0.54
C MET A 43 -17.42 3.54 0.59
N ASP A 44 -17.46 4.43 -0.39
CA ASP A 44 -18.51 5.44 -0.53
C ASP A 44 -19.89 4.77 -0.77
N GLY A 45 -19.90 3.53 -1.30
CA GLY A 45 -21.07 2.68 -1.43
C GLY A 45 -21.46 1.87 -0.17
N GLY A 46 -20.73 2.04 0.95
CA GLY A 46 -21.03 1.42 2.23
C GLY A 46 -20.27 0.12 2.55
N MET A 47 -19.35 -0.33 1.68
CA MET A 47 -18.47 -1.47 1.97
C MET A 47 -17.33 -1.04 2.90
N PRO A 48 -17.01 -1.77 3.98
CA PRO A 48 -15.86 -1.42 4.82
C PRO A 48 -14.53 -1.66 4.08
N LEU A 49 -13.49 -0.94 4.47
CA LEU A 49 -12.11 -1.18 4.00
C LEU A 49 -11.67 -2.63 4.25
N ARG A 50 -11.85 -3.06 5.50
CA ARG A 50 -11.71 -4.45 5.99
C ARG A 50 -12.85 -4.73 6.95
N ASP A 51 -13.60 -5.79 6.70
CA ASP A 51 -14.69 -6.24 7.55
C ASP A 51 -14.12 -6.99 8.77
N PRO A 52 -14.53 -6.65 10.01
CA PRO A 52 -14.07 -7.33 11.22
C PRO A 52 -14.26 -8.86 11.22
N SER A 53 -15.26 -9.37 10.49
CA SER A 53 -15.52 -10.80 10.37
C SER A 53 -14.49 -11.55 9.53
N THR A 54 -13.62 -10.85 8.77
CA THR A 54 -12.50 -11.46 8.04
C THR A 54 -11.21 -11.45 8.85
N TRP A 55 -11.24 -10.97 10.10
CA TRP A 55 -10.08 -11.04 10.99
C TRP A 55 -9.74 -12.48 11.34
N ASN A 56 -8.51 -12.88 11.05
CA ASN A 56 -7.95 -14.18 11.37
C ASN A 56 -7.08 -14.08 12.64
N ASN A 57 -7.52 -14.79 13.68
CA ASN A 57 -6.84 -14.76 14.98
C ASN A 57 -5.50 -15.49 15.01
N ASP A 58 -5.24 -16.41 14.08
CA ASP A 58 -3.99 -17.16 14.02
C ASP A 58 -2.91 -16.35 13.30
N THR A 59 -3.29 -15.71 12.18
CA THR A 59 -2.35 -14.91 11.37
C THR A 59 -2.24 -13.46 11.83
N LYS A 60 -3.15 -13.00 12.70
CA LYS A 60 -3.29 -11.59 13.13
C LYS A 60 -3.42 -10.63 11.95
N ARG A 61 -4.13 -11.06 10.91
CA ARG A 61 -4.39 -10.31 9.68
C ARG A 61 -5.84 -10.48 9.26
N PHE A 62 -6.32 -9.59 8.41
CA PHE A 62 -7.60 -9.79 7.72
C PHE A 62 -7.37 -10.71 6.53
N ASP A 63 -8.09 -11.83 6.48
CA ASP A 63 -8.09 -12.72 5.33
C ASP A 63 -8.75 -12.02 4.13
N PRO A 64 -8.26 -12.26 2.90
CA PRO A 64 -8.83 -11.65 1.70
C PRO A 64 -10.27 -12.13 1.46
N ASP A 65 -11.22 -11.18 1.34
CA ASP A 65 -12.61 -11.46 1.00
C ASP A 65 -13.22 -10.32 0.17
N PRO A 66 -13.25 -10.45 -1.18
CA PRO A 66 -13.78 -9.42 -2.08
C PRO A 66 -15.28 -9.14 -1.94
N LEU A 67 -16.03 -9.96 -1.21
CA LEU A 67 -17.45 -9.71 -0.94
C LEU A 67 -17.66 -8.81 0.27
N LYS A 68 -16.66 -8.72 1.15
CA LYS A 68 -16.74 -7.98 2.41
C LYS A 68 -15.78 -6.80 2.49
N ASN A 69 -14.63 -6.88 1.83
CA ASN A 69 -13.55 -5.90 1.93
C ASN A 69 -13.44 -5.10 0.65
N ALA A 70 -13.53 -3.77 0.75
CA ALA A 70 -13.37 -2.87 -0.40
C ALA A 70 -12.00 -3.05 -1.06
N HIS A 71 -10.95 -3.25 -0.26
CA HIS A 71 -9.59 -3.48 -0.73
C HIS A 71 -9.47 -4.69 -1.65
N ASP A 72 -9.98 -5.84 -1.18
CA ASP A 72 -9.89 -7.10 -1.92
C ASP A 72 -10.79 -7.07 -3.16
N LYS A 73 -11.92 -6.35 -3.08
CA LYS A 73 -12.80 -6.13 -4.23
C LYS A 73 -12.18 -5.24 -5.30
N ALA A 74 -11.47 -4.18 -4.91
CA ALA A 74 -10.73 -3.34 -5.84
C ALA A 74 -9.65 -4.13 -6.59
N ASN A 75 -8.97 -5.04 -5.89
CA ASN A 75 -7.94 -5.90 -6.48
C ASN A 75 -8.43 -6.79 -7.64
N ILE A 76 -9.73 -7.07 -7.77
CA ILE A 76 -10.28 -7.88 -8.87
C ILE A 76 -10.16 -7.15 -10.21
N THR A 77 -10.40 -5.84 -10.24
CA THR A 77 -10.42 -5.06 -11.49
C THR A 77 -9.22 -4.15 -11.63
N ASP A 78 -8.78 -3.57 -10.52
CA ASP A 78 -7.72 -2.57 -10.44
C ASP A 78 -6.73 -3.03 -9.37
N PRO A 79 -5.86 -4.03 -9.66
CA PRO A 79 -4.93 -4.56 -8.67
C PRO A 79 -3.95 -3.50 -8.17
N ASN A 80 -3.77 -3.45 -6.86
CA ASN A 80 -2.71 -2.66 -6.22
C ASN A 80 -1.34 -3.15 -6.76
N PRO A 81 -0.38 -2.25 -7.08
CA PRO A 81 0.99 -2.64 -7.35
C PRO A 81 1.55 -3.66 -6.33
N THR A 82 1.90 -4.86 -6.81
CA THR A 82 2.48 -5.91 -5.96
C THR A 82 3.99 -5.78 -5.78
N ALA A 83 4.64 -5.03 -6.67
CA ALA A 83 6.04 -4.68 -6.59
C ALA A 83 6.19 -3.28 -6.00
N SER A 84 7.22 -3.10 -5.18
CA SER A 84 7.61 -1.80 -4.64
C SER A 84 7.83 -0.78 -5.75
N PHE A 85 7.73 0.51 -5.39
CA PHE A 85 8.04 1.61 -6.30
C PHE A 85 9.38 1.39 -7.06
N PRO A 86 9.47 1.61 -8.39
CA PRO A 86 10.67 1.32 -9.16
C PRO A 86 11.93 1.99 -8.60
N GLY A 87 12.94 1.18 -8.26
CA GLY A 87 14.20 1.65 -7.69
C GLY A 87 14.16 1.93 -6.19
N TYR A 88 13.04 1.65 -5.51
CA TYR A 88 12.97 1.64 -4.05
C TYR A 88 13.50 0.32 -3.50
N ASP A 89 14.51 0.39 -2.65
CA ASP A 89 15.07 -0.76 -1.91
C ASP A 89 14.68 -0.64 -0.43
N SER A 90 13.64 -1.39 -0.05
CA SER A 90 13.14 -1.43 1.33
C SER A 90 14.16 -1.96 2.34
N GLY A 91 15.11 -2.79 1.91
CA GLY A 91 16.15 -3.33 2.80
C GLY A 91 17.15 -2.25 3.19
N SER A 92 17.62 -1.49 2.20
CA SER A 92 18.49 -0.34 2.44
C SER A 92 17.81 0.79 3.21
N ASP A 93 16.53 1.05 2.94
CA ASP A 93 15.76 2.08 3.66
C ASP A 93 15.55 1.70 5.14
N TYR A 94 15.25 0.43 5.41
CA TYR A 94 15.17 -0.10 6.77
C TYR A 94 16.49 0.03 7.53
N ILE A 95 17.63 -0.34 6.92
CA ILE A 95 18.94 -0.22 7.55
C ILE A 95 19.29 1.25 7.83
N LYS A 96 18.95 2.17 6.92
CA LYS A 96 19.21 3.61 7.09
C LYS A 96 18.43 4.24 8.24
N HIS A 97 17.29 3.65 8.60
CA HIS A 97 16.41 4.12 9.66
C HIS A 97 16.38 3.18 10.88
N MET A 98 17.20 2.12 10.89
CA MET A 98 17.59 1.43 12.10
C MET A 98 18.49 2.38 12.88
N ASP A 99 17.99 2.84 14.02
CA ASP A 99 18.71 3.69 14.96
C ASP A 99 20.11 3.09 15.26
N ASP A 100 21.17 3.89 15.13
CA ASP A 100 22.54 3.59 15.62
C ASP A 100 22.59 3.58 17.17
N GLY A 101 21.50 3.17 17.83
CA GLY A 101 21.21 3.43 19.24
C GLY A 101 21.06 2.18 20.12
N ILE A 102 21.53 1.01 19.69
CA ILE A 102 21.73 -0.11 20.61
C ILE A 102 23.19 -0.07 21.08
N ASP A 103 23.45 0.79 22.07
CA ASP A 103 24.62 0.66 22.93
C ASP A 103 24.38 -0.56 23.83
N TYR A 104 25.22 -1.59 23.68
CA TYR A 104 25.23 -2.80 24.52
C TYR A 104 25.94 -2.54 25.85
#